data_AF-A0A7C8ZXU1-F1
#
_entry.id   AF-A0A7C8ZXU1-F1
#
_cell.length_a   1.000
_cell.length_b   1.000
_cell.length_c   1.000
_cell.angle_alpha   90.00
_cell.angle_beta   90.00
_cell.angle_gamma   90.00
#
_symmetry.space_group_name_H-M   'P 1'
#
loop_
_entity.id
_entity.type
_entity.pdbx_description
1 polymer ?
#
loop_
_entity_poly.entity_id
_entity_poly.type
_entity_poly.pdbx_seq_one_letter_code
_entity_poly.pdbx_strand_id
1 'polypeptide(L)'
;GVKFAYLIIGLCLFPLAIGGYWAYGNLITTKEGILNALHKYHGHDTPKFLLALISLLVVINCMSSFQIYAMPVFDNLEFRYTSRMNKPCPRWLRRGIRIFFGCLTLLISVAFPFLPSLANLIGGIALPVTLAYPCLMWIIIKKPRKYSCMWCLNWTLGCLGILLSILLVAGSIWSIVIMGMEVHFFKP
;
A
#
# COMPACT_ATOMS: atom_id res chain seq x y z
N GLY A 1 3.35 -18.78 -14.10
CA GLY A 1 2.51 -18.05 -13.13
C GLY A 1 3.15 -16.73 -12.73
N VAL A 2 3.99 -16.73 -11.70
CA VAL A 2 4.50 -15.52 -11.04
C VAL A 2 5.22 -14.54 -11.98
N LYS A 3 6.13 -15.01 -12.84
CA LYS A 3 6.84 -14.16 -13.81
C LYS A 3 5.89 -13.43 -14.78
N PHE A 4 4.84 -14.10 -15.21
CA PHE A 4 3.85 -13.54 -16.14
C PHE A 4 2.94 -12.52 -15.44
N ALA A 5 2.55 -12.79 -14.19
CA ALA A 5 1.80 -11.83 -13.39
C ALA A 5 2.58 -10.52 -13.17
N TYR A 6 3.87 -10.60 -12.83
CA TYR A 6 4.71 -9.41 -12.69
C TYR A 6 4.91 -8.66 -14.01
N LEU A 7 4.98 -9.37 -15.13
CA LEU A 7 5.05 -8.76 -16.46
C LEU A 7 3.78 -7.95 -16.76
N ILE A 8 2.58 -8.51 -16.50
CA ILE A 8 1.31 -7.79 -16.66
C ILE A 8 1.26 -6.57 -15.75
N ILE A 9 1.65 -6.71 -14.48
CA ILE A 9 1.69 -5.59 -13.54
C ILE A 9 2.60 -4.47 -14.07
N GLY A 10 3.79 -4.82 -14.58
CA GLY A 10 4.69 -3.85 -15.21
C GLY A 10 4.06 -3.16 -16.42
N LEU A 11 3.45 -3.94 -17.33
CA LEU A 11 2.77 -3.39 -18.52
C LEU A 11 1.59 -2.47 -18.18
N CYS A 12 0.94 -2.65 -17.03
CA CYS A 12 -0.13 -1.76 -16.59
C CYS A 12 0.43 -0.51 -15.88
N LEU A 13 1.40 -0.68 -14.97
CA LEU A 13 1.88 0.41 -14.12
C LEU A 13 2.84 1.37 -14.85
N PHE A 14 3.76 0.87 -15.68
CA PHE A 14 4.75 1.72 -16.34
C PHE A 14 4.12 2.69 -17.33
N PRO A 15 3.24 2.27 -18.27
CA PRO A 15 2.59 3.20 -19.19
C PRO A 15 1.68 4.20 -18.47
N LEU A 16 1.00 3.76 -17.39
CA LEU A 16 0.17 4.65 -16.59
C LEU A 16 1.01 5.75 -15.92
N ALA A 17 2.18 5.40 -15.37
CA ALA A 17 3.09 6.36 -14.76
C ALA A 17 3.67 7.34 -15.79
N ILE A 18 4.12 6.82 -16.95
CA ILE A 18 4.70 7.64 -18.02
C ILE A 18 3.65 8.60 -18.61
N GLY A 19 2.46 8.08 -18.96
CA GLY A 19 1.36 8.88 -19.51
C GLY A 19 0.81 9.88 -18.50
N GLY A 20 0.69 9.48 -17.23
CA GLY A 20 0.27 10.38 -16.15
C GLY A 20 1.25 11.52 -15.92
N TYR A 21 2.56 11.22 -15.90
CA TYR A 21 3.58 12.26 -15.77
C TYR A 21 3.64 13.17 -17.01
N TRP A 22 3.46 12.63 -18.21
CA TRP A 22 3.43 13.44 -19.44
C TRP A 22 2.21 14.38 -19.50
N ALA A 23 1.03 13.90 -19.07
CA ALA A 23 -0.20 14.67 -19.10
C ALA A 23 -0.29 15.74 -18.01
N TYR A 24 0.18 15.44 -16.79
CA TYR A 24 0.02 16.33 -15.63
C TYR A 24 1.33 17.01 -15.20
N GLY A 25 2.50 16.50 -15.59
CA GLY A 25 3.80 17.11 -15.31
C GLY A 25 3.98 17.50 -13.84
N ASN A 26 4.37 18.76 -13.61
CA ASN A 26 4.56 19.32 -12.27
C ASN A 26 3.25 19.75 -11.57
N LEU A 27 2.09 19.53 -12.21
CA LEU A 27 0.76 19.87 -11.68
C LEU A 27 0.19 18.79 -10.77
N ILE A 28 0.83 17.60 -10.73
CA ILE A 28 0.56 16.59 -9.70
C ILE A 28 1.10 17.16 -8.39
N THR A 29 0.28 17.95 -7.70
CA THR A 29 0.56 18.35 -6.33
C THR A 29 0.76 17.05 -5.56
N THR A 30 1.95 16.85 -4.98
CA THR A 30 2.47 15.61 -4.36
C THR A 30 1.57 14.96 -3.31
N LYS A 31 0.44 15.59 -2.97
CA LYS A 31 -0.50 15.23 -1.91
C LYS A 31 -1.73 14.44 -2.38
N GLU A 32 -2.16 14.53 -3.63
CA GLU A 32 -3.56 14.16 -3.97
C GLU A 32 -3.70 13.09 -5.06
N GLY A 33 -2.59 12.52 -5.51
CA GLY A 33 -2.56 11.45 -6.51
C GLY A 33 -3.10 11.87 -7.89
N ILE A 34 -3.05 10.95 -8.84
CA ILE A 34 -3.43 11.22 -10.24
C ILE A 34 -4.93 11.49 -10.37
N LEU A 35 -5.76 10.87 -9.52
CA LEU A 35 -7.21 10.99 -9.60
C LEU A 35 -7.72 12.39 -9.24
N ASN A 36 -7.13 13.03 -8.22
CA ASN A 36 -7.54 14.38 -7.84
C ASN A 36 -7.01 15.43 -8.82
N ALA A 37 -5.81 15.22 -9.35
CA ALA A 37 -5.30 16.03 -10.46
C ALA A 37 -6.24 15.94 -11.69
N LEU A 38 -6.71 14.73 -12.02
CA LEU A 38 -7.67 14.54 -13.11
C LEU A 38 -9.00 15.27 -12.84
N HIS A 39 -9.55 15.18 -11.63
CA HIS A 39 -10.78 15.88 -11.28
C HIS A 39 -10.62 17.42 -11.31
N LYS A 40 -9.49 17.93 -10.83
CA LYS A 40 -9.21 19.37 -10.75
C LYS A 40 -8.95 20.02 -12.11
N TYR A 41 -8.22 19.34 -13.00
CA TYR A 41 -7.80 19.90 -14.29
C TYR A 41 -8.75 19.53 -15.44
N HIS A 42 -9.31 18.32 -15.46
CA HIS A 42 -10.19 17.87 -16.54
C HIS A 42 -11.68 17.91 -16.15
N GLY A 43 -12.04 18.32 -14.93
CA GLY A 43 -13.44 18.36 -14.47
C GLY A 43 -14.36 19.26 -15.30
N HIS A 44 -13.81 20.27 -15.99
CA HIS A 44 -14.56 21.16 -16.89
C HIS A 44 -14.56 20.72 -18.36
N ASP A 45 -13.47 20.10 -18.83
CA ASP A 45 -13.28 19.78 -20.26
C ASP A 45 -13.67 18.33 -20.63
N THR A 46 -13.82 17.44 -19.66
CA THR A 46 -14.24 16.04 -19.90
C THR A 46 -15.72 15.79 -19.67
N PRO A 47 -16.34 14.86 -20.42
CA PRO A 47 -17.74 14.50 -20.21
C PRO A 47 -17.92 13.91 -18.81
N LYS A 48 -18.89 14.45 -18.05
CA LYS A 48 -19.24 14.04 -16.67
C LYS A 48 -19.45 12.52 -16.56
N PHE A 49 -19.94 11.89 -17.61
CA PHE A 49 -20.13 10.44 -17.71
C PHE A 49 -18.80 9.66 -17.57
N LEU A 50 -17.73 10.10 -18.23
CA LEU A 50 -16.42 9.43 -18.17
C LEU A 50 -15.81 9.54 -16.77
N LEU A 51 -15.91 10.73 -16.16
CA LEU A 51 -15.43 10.96 -14.79
C LEU A 51 -16.19 10.09 -13.78
N ALA A 52 -17.50 9.93 -13.96
CA ALA A 52 -18.34 9.05 -13.14
C ALA A 52 -18.00 7.56 -13.35
N LEU A 53 -17.69 7.13 -14.57
CA LEU A 53 -17.24 5.76 -14.83
C LEU A 53 -15.90 5.46 -14.16
N ILE A 54 -14.93 6.38 -14.24
CA ILE A 54 -13.62 6.22 -13.61
C ILE A 54 -13.76 6.11 -12.09
N SER A 55 -14.53 7.00 -11.46
CA SER A 55 -14.74 6.96 -10.00
C SER A 55 -15.46 5.67 -9.58
N LEU A 56 -16.46 5.22 -10.34
CA LEU A 56 -17.17 3.96 -10.07
C LEU A 56 -16.24 2.75 -10.17
N LEU A 57 -15.37 2.68 -11.20
CA LEU A 57 -14.37 1.62 -11.33
C LEU A 57 -13.39 1.60 -10.15
N VAL A 58 -12.94 2.78 -9.70
CA VAL A 58 -12.06 2.90 -8.53
C VAL A 58 -12.75 2.43 -7.25
N VAL A 59 -14.02 2.79 -7.05
CA VAL A 59 -14.81 2.32 -5.91
C VAL A 59 -14.95 0.80 -5.91
N ILE A 60 -15.28 0.19 -7.06
CA ILE A 60 -15.37 -1.28 -7.19
C ILE A 60 -14.02 -1.96 -6.89
N ASN A 61 -12.92 -1.39 -7.41
CA ASN A 61 -11.57 -1.90 -7.14
C ASN A 61 -11.21 -1.80 -5.65
N CYS A 62 -11.55 -0.70 -4.98
CA CYS A 62 -11.33 -0.54 -3.54
C CYS A 62 -12.18 -1.53 -2.73
N MET A 63 -13.45 -1.72 -3.09
CA MET A 63 -14.35 -2.65 -2.40
C MET A 63 -13.87 -4.11 -2.50
N SER A 64 -13.42 -4.53 -3.68
CA SER A 64 -12.88 -5.87 -3.89
C SER A 64 -11.52 -6.06 -3.19
N SER A 65 -10.64 -5.08 -3.29
CA SER A 65 -9.32 -5.11 -2.63
C SER A 65 -9.44 -5.16 -1.11
N PHE A 66 -10.38 -4.40 -0.51
CA PHE A 66 -10.61 -4.41 0.94
C PHE A 66 -10.94 -5.82 1.45
N GLN A 67 -11.75 -6.58 0.72
CA GLN A 67 -12.10 -7.95 1.12
C GLN A 67 -10.89 -8.87 1.12
N ILE A 68 -10.04 -8.77 0.11
CA ILE A 68 -8.82 -9.59 -0.03
C ILE A 68 -7.83 -9.27 1.10
N TYR A 69 -7.61 -7.98 1.40
CA TYR A 69 -6.68 -7.56 2.46
C TYR A 69 -7.21 -7.79 3.87
N ALA A 70 -8.54 -7.78 4.08
CA ALA A 70 -9.14 -8.04 5.38
C ALA A 70 -9.15 -9.54 5.75
N MET A 71 -9.11 -10.44 4.76
CA MET A 71 -9.20 -11.89 4.99
C MET A 71 -8.11 -12.43 5.93
N PRO A 72 -6.81 -12.11 5.74
CA PRO A 72 -5.77 -12.50 6.69
C PRO A 72 -6.00 -11.99 8.11
N VAL A 73 -6.56 -10.80 8.27
CA VAL A 73 -6.85 -10.22 9.59
C VAL A 73 -7.97 -11.00 10.27
N PHE A 74 -9.03 -11.34 9.54
CA PHE A 74 -10.11 -12.17 10.04
C PHE A 74 -9.63 -13.56 10.44
N ASP A 75 -8.79 -14.18 9.63
CA ASP A 75 -8.23 -15.51 9.93
C ASP A 75 -7.34 -15.49 11.18
N ASN A 76 -6.52 -14.43 11.35
CA ASN A 76 -5.70 -14.26 12.55
C ASN A 76 -6.53 -14.04 13.83
N LEU A 77 -7.62 -13.27 13.74
CA LEU A 77 -8.54 -13.05 14.87
C LEU A 77 -9.30 -14.35 15.22
N GLU A 78 -9.74 -15.09 14.21
CA GLU A 78 -10.41 -16.38 14.38
C GLU A 78 -9.46 -17.41 15.02
N PHE A 79 -8.23 -17.50 14.53
CA PHE A 79 -7.18 -18.36 15.10
C PHE A 79 -6.88 -18.02 16.56
N ARG A 80 -6.76 -16.73 16.90
CA ARG A 80 -6.55 -16.27 18.28
C ARG A 80 -7.69 -16.70 19.20
N TYR A 81 -8.94 -16.58 18.73
CA TYR A 81 -10.10 -17.00 19.50
C TYR A 81 -10.13 -18.52 19.71
N THR A 82 -9.96 -19.30 18.64
CA THR A 82 -9.98 -20.76 18.71
C THR A 82 -8.84 -21.30 19.57
N SER A 83 -7.64 -20.70 19.52
CA SER A 83 -6.52 -21.05 20.38
C SER A 83 -6.80 -20.78 21.88
N ARG A 84 -7.58 -19.75 22.22
CA ARG A 84 -7.89 -19.38 23.60
C ARG A 84 -9.08 -20.14 24.18
N MET A 85 -10.12 -20.35 23.37
CA MET A 85 -11.38 -20.97 23.79
C MET A 85 -11.46 -22.47 23.47
N ASN A 86 -10.51 -23.04 22.71
CA ASN A 86 -10.50 -24.43 22.23
C ASN A 86 -11.84 -24.89 21.62
N LYS A 87 -12.58 -23.95 21.02
CA LYS A 87 -13.90 -24.17 20.40
C LYS A 87 -13.93 -23.57 19.00
N PRO A 88 -14.70 -24.16 18.08
CA PRO A 88 -14.92 -23.58 16.76
C PRO A 88 -15.61 -22.22 16.90
N CYS A 89 -15.21 -21.25 16.08
CA CYS A 89 -15.81 -19.93 16.11
C CYS A 89 -17.28 -19.98 15.70
N PRO A 90 -18.22 -19.52 16.55
CA PRO A 90 -19.64 -19.51 16.20
C PRO A 90 -19.91 -18.49 15.09
N ARG A 91 -20.87 -18.79 14.20
CA ARG A 91 -21.21 -17.92 13.05
C ARG A 91 -21.58 -16.49 13.45
N TRP A 92 -22.17 -16.30 14.63
CA TRP A 92 -22.48 -14.98 15.18
C TRP A 92 -21.22 -14.16 15.50
N LEU A 93 -20.22 -14.79 16.12
CA LEU A 93 -18.95 -14.14 16.42
C LEU A 93 -18.21 -13.73 15.14
N ARG A 94 -18.23 -14.58 14.11
CA ARG A 94 -17.65 -14.25 12.81
C ARG A 94 -18.32 -13.02 12.15
N ARG A 95 -19.65 -12.90 12.23
CA ARG A 95 -20.36 -11.69 11.77
C ARG A 95 -19.99 -10.48 12.62
N GLY A 96 -19.92 -10.66 13.94
CA GLY A 96 -19.51 -9.61 14.88
C GLY A 96 -18.13 -9.05 14.58
N ILE A 97 -17.13 -9.90 14.37
CA ILE A 97 -15.75 -9.50 14.02
C ILE A 97 -15.72 -8.69 12.71
N ARG A 98 -16.47 -9.11 11.68
CA ARG A 98 -16.53 -8.40 10.40
C ARG A 98 -17.15 -7.02 10.52
N ILE A 99 -18.27 -6.90 11.25
CA ILE A 99 -18.95 -5.62 11.48
C ILE A 99 -18.08 -4.70 12.33
N PHE A 100 -17.48 -5.23 13.40
CA PHE A 100 -16.57 -4.49 14.27
C PHE A 100 -15.37 -3.94 13.51
N PHE A 101 -14.72 -4.77 12.69
CA PHE A 101 -13.58 -4.34 11.88
C PHE A 101 -13.98 -3.26 10.87
N GLY A 102 -15.10 -3.42 10.17
CA GLY A 102 -15.62 -2.40 9.26
C GLY A 102 -15.89 -1.06 9.95
N CYS A 103 -16.56 -1.09 11.11
CA CYS A 103 -16.83 0.10 11.93
C CYS A 103 -15.54 0.77 12.41
N LEU A 104 -14.57 -0.03 12.87
CA LEU A 104 -13.26 0.45 13.31
C LEU A 104 -12.49 1.12 12.17
N THR A 105 -12.48 0.51 10.97
CA THR A 105 -11.83 1.11 9.80
C THR A 105 -12.49 2.43 9.37
N LEU A 106 -13.82 2.52 9.48
CA LEU A 106 -14.57 3.75 9.17
C LEU A 106 -14.24 4.85 10.19
N LEU A 107 -14.23 4.52 11.48
CA LEU A 107 -13.85 5.47 12.54
C LEU A 107 -12.43 6.00 12.35
N ILE A 108 -11.48 5.12 12.04
CA ILE A 108 -10.08 5.50 11.80
C ILE A 108 -9.97 6.40 10.55
N SER A 109 -10.70 6.08 9.48
CA SER A 109 -10.71 6.89 8.26
C SER A 109 -11.28 8.30 8.49
N VAL A 110 -12.30 8.45 9.35
CA VAL A 110 -12.89 9.76 9.68
C VAL A 110 -12.03 10.52 10.67
N ALA A 111 -11.45 9.85 11.67
CA ALA A 111 -10.64 10.48 12.71
C ALA A 111 -9.26 10.93 12.22
N PHE A 112 -8.70 10.26 11.21
CA PHE A 112 -7.32 10.48 10.75
C PHE A 112 -7.26 10.68 9.22
N PRO A 113 -7.58 11.88 8.70
CA PRO A 113 -7.51 12.16 7.27
C PRO A 113 -6.07 12.11 6.70
N PHE A 114 -5.06 12.10 7.57
CA PHE A 114 -3.63 12.03 7.20
C PHE A 114 -3.08 10.60 7.02
N LEU A 115 -3.93 9.56 7.12
CA LEU A 115 -3.52 8.16 6.87
C LEU A 115 -2.81 7.93 5.53
N PRO A 116 -3.19 8.58 4.41
CA PRO A 116 -2.46 8.42 3.15
C PRO A 116 -0.98 8.84 3.27
N SER A 117 -0.69 9.90 4.02
CA SER A 117 0.69 10.34 4.28
C SER A 117 1.47 9.34 5.13
N LEU A 118 0.80 8.68 6.09
CA LEU A 118 1.41 7.60 6.89
C LEU A 118 1.60 6.31 6.10
N ALA A 119 0.77 6.05 5.07
CA ALA A 119 0.89 4.85 4.25
C ALA A 119 2.26 4.76 3.57
N ASN A 120 2.80 5.89 3.10
CA ASN A 120 4.15 5.96 2.52
C ASN A 120 5.24 5.61 3.55
N LEU A 121 5.09 6.08 4.79
CA LEU A 121 6.01 5.77 5.88
C LEU A 121 5.96 4.27 6.26
N ILE A 122 4.75 3.73 6.44
CA ILE A 122 4.53 2.31 6.76
C ILE A 122 5.08 1.43 5.63
N GLY A 123 4.85 1.81 4.37
CA GLY A 123 5.42 1.16 3.21
C GLY A 123 6.95 1.16 3.25
N GLY A 124 7.56 2.31 3.52
CA GLY A 124 9.01 2.45 3.67
C GLY A 124 9.61 1.55 4.74
N ILE A 125 8.96 1.42 5.91
CA ILE A 125 9.38 0.54 7.01
C ILE A 125 9.21 -0.95 6.66
N ALA A 126 8.21 -1.30 5.84
CA ALA A 126 7.96 -2.68 5.43
C ALA A 126 8.86 -3.17 4.27
N LEU A 127 9.45 -2.25 3.50
CA LEU A 127 10.30 -2.60 2.34
C LEU A 127 11.51 -3.51 2.65
N PRO A 128 12.23 -3.38 3.78
CA PRO A 128 13.30 -4.31 4.11
C PRO A 128 12.79 -5.75 4.24
N VAL A 129 11.55 -5.94 4.72
CA VAL A 129 10.96 -7.26 4.89
C VAL A 129 10.66 -7.91 3.54
N THR A 130 10.30 -7.13 2.52
CA THR A 130 9.95 -7.67 1.20
C THR A 130 11.15 -7.79 0.26
N LEU A 131 12.12 -6.88 0.35
CA LEU A 131 13.28 -6.82 -0.56
C LEU A 131 14.56 -7.37 0.07
N ALA A 132 14.92 -6.93 1.28
CA ALA A 132 16.20 -7.27 1.88
C ALA A 132 16.17 -8.64 2.58
N TYR A 133 15.10 -8.93 3.31
CA TYR A 133 14.96 -10.17 4.08
C TYR A 133 15.12 -11.45 3.24
N PRO A 134 14.42 -11.66 2.10
CA PRO A 134 14.62 -12.87 1.31
C PRO A 134 16.04 -13.00 0.74
N CYS A 135 16.67 -11.88 0.36
CA CYS A 135 18.04 -11.87 -0.14
C CYS A 135 19.04 -12.30 0.94
N LEU A 136 18.91 -11.75 2.15
CA LEU A 136 19.77 -12.08 3.28
C LEU A 136 19.51 -13.52 3.78
N MET A 137 18.23 -13.93 3.86
CA MET A 137 17.83 -15.28 4.23
C MET A 137 18.42 -16.32 3.27
N TRP A 138 18.39 -16.04 1.95
CA TRP A 138 18.98 -16.93 0.96
C TRP A 138 20.48 -17.13 1.15
N ILE A 139 21.23 -16.05 1.44
CA ILE A 139 22.67 -16.10 1.71
C ILE A 139 22.97 -16.96 2.94
N ILE A 140 22.17 -16.81 4.01
CA ILE A 140 22.33 -17.57 5.26
C ILE A 140 22.04 -19.06 5.05
N ILE A 141 20.97 -19.41 4.32
CA ILE A 141 20.57 -20.81 4.10
C ILE A 141 21.52 -21.51 3.15
N LYS A 142 21.82 -20.90 1.99
CA LYS A 142 22.59 -21.57 0.93
C LYS A 142 24.10 -21.51 1.11
N LYS A 143 24.61 -20.63 1.98
CA LYS A 143 26.05 -20.42 2.24
C LYS A 143 26.89 -20.47 0.95
N PRO A 144 26.55 -19.65 -0.06
CA PRO A 144 27.28 -19.66 -1.33
C PRO A 144 28.75 -19.29 -1.10
N ARG A 145 29.64 -19.72 -2.02
CA ARG A 145 31.05 -19.32 -1.97
C ARG A 145 31.17 -17.78 -1.93
N LYS A 146 31.95 -17.27 -0.98
CA LYS A 146 32.24 -15.83 -0.86
C LYS A 146 32.76 -15.32 -2.20
N TYR A 147 32.24 -14.16 -2.64
CA TYR A 147 32.53 -13.53 -3.94
C TYR A 147 32.02 -14.25 -5.20
N SER A 148 31.13 -15.25 -5.09
CA SER A 148 30.40 -15.75 -6.26
C SER A 148 29.45 -14.67 -6.81
N CYS A 149 29.22 -14.67 -8.13
CA CYS A 149 28.29 -13.74 -8.79
C CYS A 149 26.91 -13.70 -8.10
N MET A 150 26.38 -14.86 -7.71
CA MET A 150 25.11 -14.97 -6.99
C MET A 150 25.16 -14.43 -5.56
N TRP A 151 26.32 -14.50 -4.90
CA TRP A 151 26.49 -13.90 -3.58
C TRP A 151 26.55 -12.38 -3.67
N CYS A 152 27.32 -11.84 -4.62
CA CYS A 152 27.41 -10.41 -4.87
C CYS A 152 26.04 -9.82 -5.25
N LEU A 153 25.29 -10.47 -6.15
CA LEU A 153 23.97 -10.01 -6.57
C LEU A 153 22.99 -9.94 -5.40
N ASN A 154 22.86 -11.02 -4.61
CA ASN A 154 21.94 -11.04 -3.47
C ASN A 154 22.37 -10.07 -2.36
N TRP A 155 23.67 -9.90 -2.14
CA TRP A 155 24.19 -8.94 -1.16
C TRP A 155 23.90 -7.49 -1.59
N THR A 156 24.18 -7.15 -2.85
CA THR A 156 23.88 -5.83 -3.41
C THR A 156 22.39 -5.53 -3.40
N LEU A 157 21.53 -6.48 -3.77
CA LEU A 157 20.07 -6.32 -3.68
C LEU A 157 19.60 -6.12 -2.23
N GLY A 158 20.19 -6.84 -1.28
CA GLY A 158 19.91 -6.66 0.14
C GLY A 158 20.28 -5.27 0.65
N CYS A 159 21.50 -4.81 0.37
CA CYS A 159 21.95 -3.47 0.72
C CYS A 159 21.10 -2.37 0.06
N LEU A 160 20.77 -2.54 -1.22
CA LEU A 160 19.95 -1.60 -1.97
C LEU A 160 18.53 -1.52 -1.41
N GLY A 161 17.92 -2.66 -1.04
CA GLY A 161 16.61 -2.68 -0.38
C GLY A 161 16.58 -1.93 0.96
N ILE A 162 17.64 -2.07 1.77
CA ILE A 162 17.79 -1.32 3.03
C ILE A 162 17.98 0.18 2.76
N LEU A 163 18.85 0.53 1.82
CA LEU A 163 19.10 1.93 1.46
C LEU A 163 17.81 2.61 0.96
N LEU A 164 17.06 1.96 0.09
CA LEU A 164 15.77 2.45 -0.40
C LEU A 164 14.77 2.68 0.74
N SER A 165 14.71 1.77 1.72
CA SER A 165 13.86 1.93 2.89
C SER A 165 14.22 3.19 3.69
N ILE A 166 15.52 3.41 3.95
CA ILE A 166 15.99 4.60 4.67
C ILE A 166 15.62 5.88 3.91
N LEU A 167 15.83 5.90 2.59
CA LEU A 167 15.50 7.06 1.75
C LEU A 167 13.99 7.36 1.74
N LEU A 168 13.14 6.33 1.63
CA LEU A 168 11.69 6.52 1.66
C LEU A 168 11.17 6.95 3.02
N VAL A 169 11.71 6.41 4.11
CA VAL A 169 11.35 6.83 5.46
C VAL A 169 11.77 8.30 5.68
N ALA A 170 12.99 8.67 5.31
CA ALA A 170 13.47 10.05 5.41
C ALA A 170 12.61 11.02 4.56
N GLY A 171 12.30 10.65 3.31
CA GLY A 171 11.43 11.43 2.44
C GLY A 171 10.01 11.57 2.98
N SER A 172 9.46 10.50 3.58
CA SER A 172 8.13 10.53 4.21
C SER A 172 8.12 11.44 5.43
N ILE A 173 9.14 11.35 6.29
CA ILE A 173 9.27 12.24 7.47
C ILE A 173 9.41 13.69 7.01
N TRP A 174 10.25 13.97 6.02
CA TRP A 174 10.43 15.32 5.46
C TRP A 174 9.12 15.88 4.91
N SER A 175 8.36 15.05 4.18
CA SER A 175 7.05 15.41 3.64
C SER A 175 6.04 15.72 4.76
N ILE A 176 6.06 14.98 5.87
CA ILE A 176 5.18 15.23 7.03
C ILE A 176 5.60 16.54 7.73
N VAL A 177 6.89 16.80 7.88
CA VAL A 177 7.43 18.00 8.53
C VAL A 177 7.10 19.26 7.73
N ILE A 178 7.34 19.27 6.40
CA ILE A 178 7.02 20.41 5.54
C ILE A 178 5.51 20.70 5.50
N MET A 179 4.68 19.66 5.59
CA MET A 179 3.24 19.89 5.60
C MET A 179 2.75 20.66 6.82
N GLY A 180 3.52 20.66 7.92
CA GLY A 180 3.05 21.16 9.20
C GLY A 180 1.92 20.27 9.69
N MET A 181 2.12 19.55 10.79
CA MET A 181 0.99 18.87 11.43
C MET A 181 0.09 19.94 12.07
N GLU A 182 -0.76 20.60 11.27
CA GLU A 182 -1.99 21.17 11.81
C GLU A 182 -2.88 19.99 12.18
N VAL A 183 -2.73 19.52 13.42
CA VAL A 183 -3.48 18.39 13.97
C VAL A 183 -4.93 18.84 14.18
N HIS A 184 -5.68 18.98 13.08
CA HIS A 184 -7.12 19.22 13.13
C HIS A 184 -7.81 17.90 13.47
N PHE A 185 -7.75 17.52 14.74
CA PHE A 185 -8.67 16.54 15.29
C PHE A 185 -10.08 17.09 15.14
N PHE A 186 -10.89 16.48 14.27
CA PHE A 186 -12.30 16.81 14.04
C PHE A 186 -12.59 18.19 13.42
N LYS A 187 -12.06 18.49 12.24
CA LYS A 187 -12.77 19.38 11.31
C LYS A 187 -12.89 18.71 9.93
N PRO A 188 -14.10 18.70 9.34
CA PRO A 188 -14.32 18.13 8.01
C PRO A 188 -13.54 18.84 6.92
#